data_AF-A0A445A5L6-F1
#
_entry.id   AF-A0A445A5L6-F1
#
_cell.length_a   1.000
_cell.length_b   1.000
_cell.length_c   1.000
_cell.angle_alpha   90.00
_cell.angle_beta   90.00
_cell.angle_gamma   90.00
#
_symmetry.space_group_name_H-M   'P 1'
#
loop_
_entity.id
_entity.type
_entity.pdbx_description
1 polymer ?
#
loop_
_entity_poly.entity_id
_entity_poly.type
_entity_poly.pdbx_seq_one_letter_code
_entity_poly.pdbx_strand_id
1 'polypeptide(L)'
;MINIISWNCRGAGGRTFPALIRDIRREYDANFLILLETHISGTKGEYVRNKIRLDSSFVVEPTGHSGGIWCLWDSSTWKVDVIQHNRQIVHPKLTGDFDAILHDYERNGGSSRVERGACFDF
;
A
#
# COMPACT_ATOMS: atom_id res chain seq x y z
N MET A 1 -15.71 -6.09 -7.76
CA MET A 1 -15.61 -4.61 -7.71
C MET A 1 -14.17 -4.28 -7.36
N ILE A 2 -13.64 -3.10 -7.72
CA ILE A 2 -12.22 -2.82 -7.54
C ILE A 2 -12.04 -2.06 -6.24
N ASN A 3 -11.65 -2.77 -5.18
CA ASN A 3 -11.55 -2.20 -3.86
C ASN A 3 -10.10 -2.24 -3.36
N ILE A 4 -9.58 -1.07 -3.02
CA ILE A 4 -8.29 -0.88 -2.38
C ILE A 4 -8.55 -0.50 -0.93
N ILE A 5 -7.87 -1.19 0.00
CA ILE A 5 -7.91 -0.83 1.41
C ILE A 5 -6.57 -0.22 1.80
N SER A 6 -6.59 0.94 2.47
CA SER A 6 -5.43 1.53 3.11
C SER A 6 -5.69 1.68 4.61
N TRP A 7 -4.82 1.11 5.43
CA TRP A 7 -5.01 1.10 6.88
C TRP A 7 -3.70 1.30 7.64
N ASN A 8 -3.66 2.32 8.48
CA ASN A 8 -2.66 2.45 9.54
C ASN A 8 -3.01 1.49 10.68
N CYS A 9 -2.35 0.33 10.71
CA CYS A 9 -2.69 -0.75 11.63
C CYS A 9 -1.96 -0.70 12.96
N ARG A 10 -0.90 0.13 13.09
CA ARG A 10 -0.07 0.28 14.30
C ARG A 10 0.38 -1.05 14.90
N GLY A 11 0.83 -1.96 14.04
CA GLY A 11 1.35 -3.27 14.42
C GLY A 11 0.64 -4.41 13.72
N ALA A 12 1.41 -5.17 12.93
CA ALA A 12 0.95 -6.37 12.24
C ALA A 12 1.42 -7.68 12.93
N GLY A 13 2.10 -7.58 14.07
CA GLY A 13 2.69 -8.73 14.79
C GLY A 13 1.73 -9.55 15.65
N GLY A 14 0.45 -9.16 15.74
CA GLY A 14 -0.55 -9.87 16.51
C GLY A 14 -0.90 -11.23 15.91
N ARG A 15 -1.12 -12.26 16.76
CA ARG A 15 -1.46 -13.62 16.29
C ARG A 15 -2.74 -13.67 15.44
N THR A 16 -3.71 -12.81 15.76
CA THR A 16 -5.01 -12.71 15.08
C THR A 16 -4.99 -11.78 13.87
N PHE A 17 -3.92 -10.99 13.69
CA PHE A 17 -3.85 -9.97 12.65
C PHE A 17 -4.08 -10.53 11.23
N PRO A 18 -3.45 -11.64 10.81
CA PRO A 18 -3.73 -12.22 9.49
C PRO A 18 -5.17 -12.70 9.31
N ALA A 19 -5.84 -13.13 10.38
CA ALA A 19 -7.25 -13.54 10.30
C ALA A 19 -8.13 -12.31 10.08
N LEU A 20 -7.95 -11.27 10.90
CA LEU A 20 -8.66 -10.00 10.76
C LEU A 20 -8.53 -9.41 9.36
N ILE A 21 -7.32 -9.35 8.80
CA ILE A 21 -7.10 -8.83 7.45
C ILE A 21 -7.84 -9.69 6.40
N ARG A 22 -7.87 -11.01 6.54
CA ARG A 22 -8.63 -11.87 5.62
C ARG A 22 -10.14 -11.65 5.72
N ASP A 23 -10.65 -11.40 6.92
CA ASP A 23 -12.07 -11.13 7.12
C ASP A 23 -12.46 -9.79 6.48
N ILE A 24 -11.66 -8.73 6.71
CA ILE A 24 -11.82 -7.43 6.04
C ILE A 24 -11.77 -7.58 4.52
N ARG A 25 -10.77 -8.32 3.98
CA ARG A 25 -10.67 -8.55 2.54
C ARG A 25 -11.91 -9.23 1.96
N ARG A 26 -12.51 -10.18 2.69
CA ARG A 26 -13.72 -10.89 2.26
C ARG A 26 -14.96 -10.00 2.33
N GLU A 27 -15.07 -9.20 3.38
CA GLU A 27 -16.20 -8.28 3.58
C GLU A 27 -16.27 -7.22 2.47
N TYR A 28 -15.11 -6.69 2.06
CA TYR A 28 -15.03 -5.62 1.07
C TYR A 28 -14.59 -6.08 -0.33
N ASP A 29 -14.47 -7.39 -0.59
CA ASP A 29 -13.95 -7.92 -1.87
C ASP A 29 -12.62 -7.25 -2.30
N ALA A 30 -11.73 -7.03 -1.34
CA ALA A 30 -10.49 -6.26 -1.55
C ALA A 30 -9.31 -7.19 -1.89
N ASN A 31 -8.76 -6.96 -3.07
CA ASN A 31 -7.61 -7.68 -3.64
C ASN A 31 -6.35 -6.80 -3.73
N PHE A 32 -6.41 -5.56 -3.23
CA PHE A 32 -5.25 -4.71 -2.97
C PHE A 32 -5.32 -4.13 -1.56
N LEU A 33 -4.21 -4.21 -0.82
CA LEU A 33 -4.11 -3.77 0.56
C LEU A 33 -2.84 -2.96 0.79
N ILE A 34 -2.97 -1.82 1.45
CA ILE A 34 -1.89 -0.97 1.95
C ILE A 34 -1.98 -0.97 3.48
N LEU A 35 -0.93 -1.45 4.15
CA LEU A 35 -0.81 -1.43 5.60
C LEU A 35 0.33 -0.51 6.02
N LEU A 36 0.03 0.45 6.89
CA LEU A 36 0.98 1.43 7.42
C LEU A 36 1.25 1.18 8.90
N GLU A 37 2.45 1.59 9.36
CA GLU A 37 2.90 1.40 10.75
C GLU A 37 2.85 -0.07 11.17
N THR A 38 3.40 -0.96 10.35
CA THR A 38 3.31 -2.41 10.58
C THR A 38 4.17 -2.90 11.75
N HIS A 39 5.22 -2.14 12.11
CA HIS A 39 6.11 -2.40 13.27
C HIS A 39 6.63 -3.84 13.36
N ILE A 40 6.80 -4.50 12.22
CA ILE A 40 7.27 -5.87 12.13
C ILE A 40 8.11 -6.04 10.87
N SER A 41 9.20 -6.78 10.98
CA SER A 41 10.17 -6.96 9.90
C SER A 41 10.68 -8.39 9.77
N GLY A 42 11.43 -8.63 8.69
CA GLY A 42 12.13 -9.90 8.45
C GLY A 42 11.20 -11.10 8.38
N THR A 43 11.67 -12.24 8.87
CA THR A 43 10.96 -13.54 8.80
C THR A 43 9.60 -13.51 9.51
N LYS A 44 9.48 -12.74 10.60
CA LYS A 44 8.20 -12.59 11.31
C LYS A 44 7.19 -11.82 10.46
N GLY A 45 7.63 -10.74 9.80
CA GLY A 45 6.81 -9.97 8.87
C GLY A 45 6.36 -10.79 7.66
N GLU A 46 7.30 -11.51 7.06
CA GLU A 46 7.03 -12.43 5.95
C GLU A 46 6.01 -13.51 6.32
N TYR A 47 6.16 -14.14 7.49
CA TYR A 47 5.20 -15.13 8.00
C TYR A 47 3.78 -14.57 8.11
N VAL A 48 3.63 -13.32 8.58
CA VAL A 48 2.34 -12.64 8.66
C VAL A 48 1.77 -12.37 7.26
N ARG A 49 2.57 -11.85 6.33
CA ARG A 49 2.15 -11.59 4.93
C ARG A 49 1.69 -12.86 4.22
N ASN A 50 2.43 -13.96 4.36
CA ASN A 50 2.09 -15.24 3.74
C ASN A 50 0.73 -15.79 4.23
N LYS A 51 0.29 -15.41 5.44
CA LYS A 51 -1.04 -15.77 5.95
C LYS A 51 -2.17 -14.88 5.45
N ILE A 52 -1.90 -13.69 4.92
CA ILE A 52 -2.90 -12.76 4.38
C ILE A 52 -3.49 -13.27 3.05
N ARG A 53 -2.80 -14.19 2.35
CA ARG A 53 -3.23 -14.83 1.08
C ARG A 53 -3.38 -13.83 -0.07
N LEU A 54 -2.36 -12.99 -0.25
CA LEU A 54 -2.10 -12.21 -1.46
C LEU A 54 -0.76 -12.70 -1.99
N ASP A 55 -0.63 -12.85 -3.30
CA ASP A 55 0.52 -13.53 -3.92
C ASP A 55 1.70 -12.60 -4.18
N SER A 56 1.47 -11.29 -4.16
CA SER A 56 2.45 -10.27 -4.49
C SER A 56 2.53 -9.20 -3.41
N SER A 57 3.73 -8.65 -3.23
CA SER A 57 3.97 -7.60 -2.24
C SER A 57 5.13 -6.68 -2.57
N PHE A 58 5.03 -5.45 -2.08
CA PHE A 58 6.14 -4.52 -1.95
C PHE A 58 6.20 -4.05 -0.49
N VAL A 59 7.39 -4.07 0.09
CA VAL A 59 7.57 -3.88 1.54
C VAL A 59 8.67 -2.86 1.79
N VAL A 60 8.32 -1.81 2.54
CA VAL A 60 9.27 -0.95 3.22
C VAL A 60 9.33 -1.41 4.67
N GLU A 61 10.49 -1.87 5.10
CA GLU A 61 10.69 -2.34 6.46
C GLU A 61 10.72 -1.15 7.47
N PRO A 62 10.15 -1.31 8.68
CA PRO A 62 10.27 -0.32 9.74
C PRO A 62 11.72 -0.14 10.20
N THR A 63 12.00 0.93 10.94
CA THR A 63 13.26 1.05 11.70
C THR A 63 12.98 1.27 13.16
N GLY A 64 13.52 0.38 13.98
CA GLY A 64 13.10 0.25 15.37
C GLY A 64 11.59 0.05 15.44
N HIS A 65 10.92 0.98 16.13
CA HIS A 65 9.48 0.94 16.38
C HIS A 65 8.68 1.92 15.50
N SER A 66 9.25 2.43 14.41
CA SER A 66 8.61 3.43 13.56
C SER A 66 8.51 2.97 12.10
N GLY A 67 7.33 3.21 11.52
CA GLY A 67 7.06 3.01 10.11
C GLY A 67 6.75 1.56 9.75
N GLY A 68 7.14 1.17 8.54
CA GLY A 68 6.71 -0.08 7.94
C GLY A 68 5.51 0.17 7.04
N ILE A 69 5.68 -0.13 5.76
CA ILE A 69 4.64 0.03 4.73
C ILE A 69 4.60 -1.25 3.92
N TRP A 70 3.44 -1.91 3.89
CA TRP A 70 3.22 -3.09 3.06
C TRP A 70 2.17 -2.77 2.02
N CYS A 71 2.52 -2.92 0.74
CA CYS A 71 1.56 -3.02 -0.35
C CYS A 71 1.44 -4.50 -0.71
N LEU A 72 0.24 -5.07 -0.62
CA LEU A 72 -0.04 -6.48 -0.88
C LEU A 72 -1.15 -6.55 -1.93
N TRP A 73 -1.03 -7.42 -2.93
CA TRP A 73 -2.06 -7.54 -3.97
C TRP A 73 -2.12 -8.93 -4.59
N ASP A 74 -3.22 -9.19 -5.29
CA ASP A 74 -3.42 -10.34 -6.15
C ASP A 74 -2.95 -10.01 -7.57
N SER A 75 -1.88 -10.67 -8.03
CA SER A 75 -1.26 -10.42 -9.34
C SER A 75 -2.13 -10.82 -10.52
N SER A 76 -3.15 -11.66 -10.30
CA SER A 76 -4.15 -11.98 -11.33
C SER A 76 -5.07 -10.81 -11.63
N THR A 77 -5.21 -9.87 -10.67
CA THR A 77 -6.09 -8.69 -10.80
C THR A 77 -5.30 -7.40 -10.99
N TRP A 78 -4.13 -7.26 -10.34
CA TRP A 78 -3.36 -6.03 -10.31
C TRP A 78 -1.96 -6.22 -10.87
N LYS A 79 -1.58 -5.34 -11.80
CA LYS A 79 -0.19 -5.09 -12.17
C LYS A 79 0.28 -3.82 -11.46
N VAL A 80 1.42 -3.92 -10.77
CA VAL A 80 1.93 -2.86 -9.90
C VAL A 80 3.38 -2.56 -10.25
N ASP A 81 3.64 -1.32 -10.63
CA ASP A 81 5.00 -0.81 -10.83
C ASP A 81 5.30 0.23 -9.73
N VAL A 82 6.30 -0.02 -8.89
CA VAL A 82 6.71 0.96 -7.86
C VAL A 82 7.63 1.99 -8.51
N ILE A 83 7.13 3.22 -8.68
CA ILE A 83 7.87 4.31 -9.33
C ILE A 83 8.94 4.86 -8.39
N GLN A 84 8.56 5.07 -7.13
CA GLN A 84 9.43 5.63 -6.11
C GLN A 84 9.01 5.14 -4.74
N HIS A 85 9.97 5.00 -3.83
CA HIS A 85 9.67 4.80 -2.43
C HIS A 85 10.78 5.40 -1.56
N ASN A 86 10.43 5.69 -0.32
CA ASN A 86 11.37 5.91 0.76
C ASN A 86 10.77 5.30 2.04
N ARG A 87 11.27 5.72 3.21
CA ARG A 87 10.84 5.18 4.50
C ARG A 87 9.39 5.54 4.89
N GLN A 88 8.86 6.62 4.31
CA GLN A 88 7.57 7.22 4.66
C GLN A 88 6.56 7.14 3.51
N ILE A 89 7.02 6.91 2.28
CA ILE A 89 6.20 6.96 1.07
C ILE A 89 6.47 5.74 0.21
N VAL A 90 5.41 5.19 -0.37
CA VAL A 90 5.46 4.29 -1.53
C VAL A 90 4.57 4.91 -2.60
N HIS A 91 5.11 5.07 -3.81
CA HIS A 91 4.39 5.55 -4.99
C HIS A 91 4.20 4.38 -5.98
N PRO A 92 3.11 3.60 -5.82
CA PRO A 92 2.78 2.54 -6.76
C PRO A 92 1.96 3.09 -7.94
N LYS A 93 2.33 2.67 -9.15
CA LYS A 93 1.49 2.79 -10.35
C LYS A 93 0.71 1.50 -10.51
N LEU A 94 -0.61 1.60 -10.43
CA LEU A 94 -1.52 0.47 -10.58
C LEU A 94 -2.03 0.42 -12.01
N THR A 95 -1.96 -0.76 -12.60
CA THR A 95 -2.58 -1.07 -13.89
C THR A 95 -3.45 -2.29 -13.70
N GLY A 96 -4.68 -2.23 -14.19
CA GLY A 96 -5.58 -3.38 -14.25
C GLY A 96 -6.68 -3.10 -15.26
N ASP A 97 -7.53 -4.09 -15.50
CA ASP A 97 -8.59 -4.04 -16.49
C ASP A 97 -9.81 -3.30 -15.91
N PHE A 98 -9.59 -2.03 -15.62
CA PHE A 98 -10.49 -1.16 -14.90
C PHE A 98 -10.72 0.08 -15.76
N ASP A 99 -11.94 0.28 -16.25
CA ASP A 99 -12.35 1.58 -16.78
C ASP A 99 -12.18 2.59 -15.65
N ALA A 100 -11.09 3.35 -15.70
CA ALA A 100 -10.72 4.29 -14.68
C ALA A 100 -11.73 5.45 -14.65
N ILE A 101 -12.82 5.27 -13.90
CA ILE A 101 -13.58 6.38 -13.33
C ILE A 101 -12.71 6.91 -12.17
N LEU A 102 -11.57 7.49 -12.52
CA LEU A 102 -10.94 8.47 -11.66
C LEU A 102 -11.91 9.64 -11.64
N HIS A 103 -12.57 9.86 -10.50
CA HIS A 103 -13.30 11.10 -10.28
C HIS A 103 -12.33 12.25 -10.55
N ASP A 104 -12.63 13.05 -11.59
CA ASP A 104 -11.83 14.19 -12.08
C ASP A 104 -11.52 15.25 -11.00
N TYR A 105 -11.98 15.07 -9.76
CA TYR A 105 -11.78 15.96 -8.64
C TYR A 105 -10.33 15.97 -8.09
N GLU A 106 -9.55 14.90 -8.28
CA GLU A 106 -8.18 14.82 -7.77
C GLU A 106 -7.09 15.29 -8.75
N ARG A 107 -7.43 15.58 -10.02
CA ARG A 107 -6.45 16.05 -11.01
C ARG A 107 -5.95 17.49 -10.81
N ASN A 108 -6.57 18.26 -9.91
CA ASN A 108 -6.22 19.68 -9.73
C ASN A 108 -5.13 19.95 -8.66
N GLY A 109 -4.38 18.93 -8.24
CA GLY A 109 -3.19 19.11 -7.39
C GLY A 109 -1.92 19.57 -8.11
N GLY A 110 -1.92 19.60 -9.44
CA GLY A 110 -0.79 20.09 -10.25
C GLY A 110 -1.04 21.50 -10.76
N SER A 111 -0.32 22.50 -10.22
CA SER A 111 -0.37 23.88 -10.72
C SER A 111 0.02 23.91 -12.21
N SER A 112 -0.88 24.40 -13.06
CA SER A 112 -0.63 24.64 -14.49
C SER A 112 0.18 25.93 -14.75
N ARG A 113 0.91 26.43 -13.75
CA ARG A 113 1.85 27.54 -13.95
C ARG A 113 3.25 27.00 -14.16
N VAL A 114 3.75 27.19 -15.37
CA VAL A 114 5.19 27.24 -15.65
C VAL A 114 5.74 28.49 -14.97
N GLU A 115 5.92 28.43 -13.65
CA GLU A 115 6.66 29.45 -12.90
C GLU A 115 7.75 28.75 -12.09
N ARG A 116 8.99 29.02 -12.55
CA ARG A 116 10.30 28.84 -11.92
C ARG A 116 10.32 28.10 -10.57
N GLY A 117 10.99 26.94 -10.58
CA GLY A 117 11.80 26.37 -9.50
C GLY A 117 11.20 26.37 -8.09
N ALA A 118 10.85 25.19 -7.59
CA ALA A 118 10.72 25.00 -6.16
C ALA A 118 12.12 25.00 -5.51
N CYS A 119 12.23 25.84 -4.49
CA CYS A 119 13.34 26.11 -3.59
C CYS A 119 14.25 24.91 -3.30
N PHE A 120 15.56 25.12 -3.48
CA PHE A 120 16.59 24.36 -2.78
C PHE A 120 16.43 24.61 -1.27
N ASP A 121 16.75 23.59 -0.47
CA ASP A 121 16.77 23.59 1.01
C ASP A 121 15.44 23.20 1.67
N PHE A 122 15.25 21.87 1.85
CA PHE A 122 15.13 21.18 3.15
C PHE A 122 15.41 19.68 2.96
#